data_AF-A0A935CZ15-F1
#
_entry.id   AF-A0A935CZ15-F1
#
_cell.length_a   1.000
_cell.length_b   1.000
_cell.length_c   1.000
_cell.angle_alpha   90.00
_cell.angle_beta   90.00
_cell.angle_gamma   90.00
#
_symmetry.space_group_name_H-M   'P 1'
#
loop_
_entity.id
_entity.type
_entity.pdbx_description
1 polymer ?
#
loop_
_entity_poly.entity_id
_entity_poly.type
_entity_poly.pdbx_seq_one_letter_code
_entity_poly.pdbx_strand_id
1 'polypeptide(L)'
;MNIFRILILCFGIFTIISCKKDSKSSGMDGQDQSKTGQVSTIDSTQPALFNEIMAVHDEIMPQMNEIETLKQDIRMRMDSIDAQNDKAEFRSQFRHALAELNRADNMMSDWMNNFKENYDTIKLESIKNSFLEAERAKIEGVKMTMNESIKVARLTISNTPVK
;
A
#
# COMPACT_ATOMS: atom_id res chain seq x y z
N MET A 1 -43.79 0.94 13.08
CA MET A 1 -45.10 0.61 12.48
C MET A 1 -44.89 -0.55 11.53
N ASN A 2 -44.83 -1.76 12.09
CA ASN A 2 -44.90 -3.01 11.32
C ASN A 2 -46.35 -3.21 10.90
N ILE A 3 -46.57 -3.76 9.71
CA ILE A 3 -47.65 -4.68 9.30
C ILE A 3 -48.23 -4.32 7.92
N PHE A 4 -47.81 -5.04 6.89
CA PHE A 4 -48.70 -5.48 5.81
C PHE A 4 -48.08 -6.77 5.23
N ARG A 5 -48.49 -7.93 5.76
CA ARG A 5 -49.48 -8.85 5.15
C ARG A 5 -48.93 -9.41 3.82
N ILE A 6 -48.24 -10.54 3.84
CA ILE A 6 -48.82 -11.90 3.81
C ILE A 6 -50.03 -11.95 2.86
N LEU A 7 -49.85 -12.55 1.68
CA LEU A 7 -50.55 -13.77 1.23
C LEU A 7 -50.33 -13.93 -0.30
N ILE A 8 -49.78 -15.06 -0.72
CA ILE A 8 -50.15 -15.89 -1.90
C ILE A 8 -49.02 -16.90 -2.06
N LEU A 9 -49.15 -18.08 -1.45
CA LEU A 9 -49.82 -19.28 -1.96
C LEU A 9 -48.89 -20.16 -2.81
N CYS A 10 -48.58 -21.30 -2.18
CA CYS A 10 -47.94 -22.50 -2.65
C CYS A 10 -48.17 -22.87 -4.12
N PHE A 11 -47.07 -23.11 -4.83
CA PHE A 11 -46.89 -24.09 -5.90
C PHE A 11 -45.36 -24.28 -5.97
N GLY A 12 -44.73 -25.43 -5.98
CA GLY A 12 -45.12 -26.83 -6.04
C GLY A 12 -43.78 -27.57 -6.15
N ILE A 13 -43.63 -28.64 -5.39
CA ILE A 13 -42.48 -29.55 -5.41
C ILE A 13 -42.20 -30.03 -6.84
N PHE A 14 -40.96 -29.94 -7.35
CA PHE A 14 -40.41 -30.90 -8.31
C PHE A 14 -38.88 -30.99 -8.27
N THR A 15 -38.41 -32.07 -7.65
CA THR A 15 -37.29 -32.96 -8.06
C THR A 15 -35.87 -32.44 -8.24
N ILE A 16 -35.04 -32.80 -7.25
CA ILE A 16 -33.71 -33.43 -7.37
C ILE A 16 -33.32 -33.94 -8.78
N ILE A 17 -32.21 -33.41 -9.32
CA ILE A 17 -31.31 -34.15 -10.22
C ILE A 17 -29.89 -34.00 -9.67
N SER A 18 -29.41 -35.10 -9.10
CA SER A 18 -28.02 -35.32 -8.74
C SER A 18 -27.29 -35.88 -9.96
N CYS A 19 -26.17 -35.28 -10.34
CA CYS A 19 -25.18 -35.89 -11.23
C CYS A 19 -23.78 -35.70 -10.65
N LYS A 20 -23.23 -36.79 -10.13
CA LYS A 20 -21.82 -36.98 -9.79
C LYS A 20 -21.21 -37.90 -10.84
N LYS A 21 -20.19 -37.45 -11.58
CA LYS A 21 -19.29 -38.34 -12.34
C LYS A 21 -17.93 -37.69 -12.57
N ASP A 22 -16.89 -38.37 -12.11
CA ASP A 22 -15.48 -38.04 -12.28
C ASP A 22 -14.89 -38.53 -13.62
N SER A 23 -13.97 -37.72 -14.15
CA SER A 23 -12.79 -38.00 -14.99
C SER A 23 -12.91 -38.72 -16.36
N LYS A 24 -12.57 -38.00 -17.45
CA LYS A 24 -11.41 -38.28 -18.34
C LYS A 24 -11.28 -37.26 -19.50
N SER A 25 -10.16 -36.53 -19.49
CA SER A 25 -9.21 -36.23 -20.59
C SER A 25 -9.70 -35.85 -22.01
N SER A 26 -9.47 -34.57 -22.36
CA SER A 26 -8.95 -34.01 -23.63
C SER A 26 -8.96 -32.48 -23.44
N GLY A 27 -7.87 -31.70 -23.39
CA GLY A 27 -6.75 -31.57 -24.33
C GLY A 27 -6.82 -30.18 -24.99
N MET A 28 -5.87 -29.28 -24.65
CA MET A 28 -5.56 -27.96 -25.24
C MET A 28 -6.64 -26.85 -25.12
N ASP A 29 -6.41 -25.56 -24.87
CA ASP A 29 -5.27 -24.62 -24.78
C ASP A 29 -5.68 -23.59 -23.68
N GLY A 30 -4.85 -23.08 -22.77
CA GLY A 30 -3.57 -22.42 -22.99
C GLY A 30 -3.69 -20.90 -22.75
N GLN A 31 -3.86 -20.46 -21.49
CA GLN A 31 -3.32 -19.21 -20.91
C GLN A 31 -3.80 -19.01 -19.46
N ASP A 32 -3.12 -19.68 -18.53
CA ASP A 32 -3.05 -19.24 -17.14
C ASP A 32 -1.58 -18.88 -16.89
N GLN A 33 -1.29 -17.59 -16.80
CA GLN A 33 -0.01 -17.12 -16.28
C GLN A 33 -0.21 -16.67 -14.84
N SER A 34 -0.21 -17.64 -13.93
CA SER A 34 0.34 -17.43 -12.61
C SER A 34 1.85 -17.19 -12.76
N LYS A 35 2.28 -15.93 -12.78
CA LYS A 35 3.66 -15.54 -12.51
C LYS A 35 3.67 -14.64 -11.28
N THR A 36 3.90 -15.27 -10.14
CA THR A 36 4.58 -14.64 -9.02
C THR A 36 5.99 -14.24 -9.47
N GLY A 37 6.26 -12.94 -9.53
CA GLY A 37 7.57 -12.37 -9.87
C GLY A 37 7.41 -10.96 -10.41
N GLN A 38 7.98 -9.98 -9.70
CA GLN A 38 7.90 -8.55 -9.95
C GLN A 38 7.81 -8.17 -11.44
N VAL A 39 6.64 -7.68 -11.87
CA VAL A 39 6.50 -6.93 -13.11
C VAL A 39 6.89 -5.50 -12.78
N SER A 40 8.16 -5.17 -13.01
CA SER A 40 8.58 -3.77 -13.12
C SER A 40 7.90 -3.22 -14.37
N THR A 41 7.05 -2.21 -14.18
CA THR A 41 6.09 -1.69 -15.16
C THR A 41 6.79 -0.83 -16.22
N ILE A 42 7.60 -1.45 -17.07
CA ILE A 42 8.14 -0.76 -18.25
C ILE A 42 6.96 -0.50 -19.21
N ASP A 43 6.47 0.73 -19.23
CA ASP A 43 5.53 1.18 -20.24
C ASP A 43 6.30 1.67 -21.47
N SER A 44 6.26 0.88 -22.54
CA SER A 44 6.92 1.21 -23.83
C SER A 44 6.37 2.46 -24.52
N THR A 45 5.22 2.97 -24.07
CA THR A 45 4.62 4.20 -24.58
C THR A 45 5.10 5.47 -23.86
N GLN A 46 5.84 5.31 -22.76
CA GLN A 46 6.35 6.41 -21.94
C GLN A 46 7.86 6.64 -22.17
N PRO A 47 8.37 7.85 -21.88
CA PRO A 47 9.80 8.12 -21.90
C PRO A 47 10.58 7.20 -20.93
N ALA A 48 11.83 6.88 -21.26
CA ALA A 48 12.68 6.04 -20.40
C ALA A 48 12.77 6.58 -18.97
N LEU A 49 12.89 7.90 -18.82
CA LEU A 49 12.94 8.57 -17.53
C LEU A 49 11.66 8.38 -16.69
N PHE A 50 10.49 8.32 -17.32
CA PHE A 50 9.24 7.99 -16.61
C PHE A 50 9.32 6.60 -15.99
N ASN A 51 9.76 5.61 -16.77
CA ASN A 51 9.89 4.23 -16.30
C ASN A 51 10.93 4.11 -15.18
N GLU A 52 12.03 4.87 -15.23
CA GLU A 52 13.00 4.93 -14.14
C GLU A 52 12.38 5.46 -12.85
N ILE A 53 11.59 6.53 -12.92
CA ILE A 53 10.90 7.11 -11.75
C ILE A 53 9.89 6.12 -11.17
N MET A 54 9.07 5.49 -12.02
CA MET A 54 8.09 4.50 -11.59
C MET A 54 8.75 3.24 -11.00
N ALA A 55 9.93 2.85 -11.49
CA ALA A 55 10.68 1.75 -10.91
C ALA A 55 11.11 2.05 -9.47
N VAL A 56 11.52 3.28 -9.16
CA VAL A 56 11.84 3.69 -7.78
C VAL A 56 10.57 3.69 -6.91
N HIS A 57 9.44 4.18 -7.42
CA HIS A 57 8.15 4.08 -6.74
C HIS A 57 7.80 2.63 -6.39
N ASP A 58 7.82 1.74 -7.39
CA ASP A 58 7.47 0.32 -7.21
C ASP A 58 8.44 -0.39 -6.26
N GLU A 59 9.72 -0.01 -6.24
CA GLU A 59 10.73 -0.54 -5.31
C GLU A 59 10.36 -0.25 -3.85
N ILE A 60 9.88 0.96 -3.55
CA ILE A 60 9.63 1.41 -2.17
C ILE A 60 8.20 1.18 -1.70
N MET A 61 7.25 0.89 -2.60
CA MET A 61 5.85 0.57 -2.25
C MET A 61 5.69 -0.54 -1.18
N PRO A 62 6.46 -1.64 -1.18
CA PRO A 62 6.37 -2.65 -0.12
C PRO A 62 6.64 -2.10 1.28
N GLN A 63 7.43 -1.03 1.40
CA GLN A 63 7.76 -0.39 2.67
C GLN A 63 6.56 0.33 3.30
N MET A 64 5.52 0.68 2.53
CA MET A 64 4.31 1.29 3.06
C MET A 64 3.59 0.38 4.05
N ASN A 65 3.55 -0.94 3.76
CA ASN A 65 3.00 -1.92 4.69
C ASN A 65 3.84 -2.02 5.97
N GLU A 66 5.17 -1.91 5.84
CA GLU A 66 6.05 -1.86 7.00
C GLU A 66 5.80 -0.61 7.84
N ILE A 67 5.67 0.55 7.21
CA ILE A 67 5.35 1.82 7.89
C ILE A 67 4.07 1.67 8.71
N GLU A 68 2.99 1.12 8.13
CA GLU A 68 1.74 0.91 8.86
C GLU A 68 1.90 -0.06 10.04
N THR A 69 2.64 -1.14 9.86
CA THR A 69 2.94 -2.10 10.94
C THR A 69 3.68 -1.41 12.09
N LEU A 70 4.72 -0.62 11.78
CA LEU A 70 5.49 0.12 12.78
C LEU A 70 4.66 1.18 13.51
N LYS A 71 3.76 1.87 12.79
CA LYS A 71 2.82 2.83 13.41
C LYS A 71 1.91 2.12 14.42
N GLN A 72 1.41 0.92 14.10
CA GLN A 72 0.58 0.13 15.01
C GLN A 72 1.37 -0.32 16.26
N ASP A 73 2.57 -0.85 16.06
CA ASP A 73 3.46 -1.29 17.16
C ASP A 73 3.80 -0.15 18.12
N ILE A 74 4.10 1.03 17.59
CA ILE A 74 4.37 2.23 18.39
C ILE A 74 3.15 2.61 19.23
N ARG A 75 1.95 2.63 18.65
CA ARG A 75 0.71 2.96 19.38
C ARG A 75 0.46 1.98 20.53
N MET A 76 0.55 0.67 20.28
CA MET A 76 0.39 -0.35 21.33
C MET A 76 1.40 -0.19 22.48
N ARG A 77 2.66 0.15 22.16
CA ARG A 77 3.71 0.37 23.16
C ARG A 77 3.49 1.65 23.97
N MET A 78 3.01 2.70 23.33
CA MET A 78 2.62 3.93 24.02
C MET A 78 1.49 3.66 25.04
N ASP A 79 0.44 2.92 24.64
CA ASP A 79 -0.68 2.57 25.51
C ASP A 79 -0.22 1.75 26.74
N SER A 80 0.74 0.84 26.56
CA SER A 80 1.36 0.06 27.66
C SER A 80 2.17 0.93 28.62
N ILE A 81 2.81 1.98 28.10
CA ILE A 81 3.69 2.87 28.87
C ILE A 81 2.90 3.90 29.69
N ASP A 82 1.73 4.33 29.23
CA ASP A 82 0.89 5.29 29.95
C ASP A 82 0.39 4.76 31.31
N ALA A 83 0.43 3.45 31.53
CA ALA A 83 0.20 2.82 32.83
C ALA A 83 1.35 3.03 33.86
N GLN A 84 2.50 3.58 33.46
CA GLN A 84 3.71 3.72 34.29
C GLN A 84 4.17 5.19 34.30
N ASN A 85 3.94 5.90 35.42
CA ASN A 85 4.10 7.36 35.53
C ASN A 85 5.51 7.92 35.18
N ASP A 86 6.57 7.10 35.17
CA ASP A 86 7.97 7.57 35.04
C ASP A 86 8.63 7.37 33.65
N LYS A 87 7.84 7.26 32.57
CA LYS A 87 8.36 6.97 31.21
C LYS A 87 8.18 8.11 30.19
N ALA A 88 8.27 9.36 30.63
CA ALA A 88 8.01 10.53 29.78
C ALA A 88 8.91 10.63 28.53
N GLU A 89 10.20 10.30 28.68
CA GLU A 89 11.17 10.34 27.58
C GLU A 89 10.81 9.35 26.46
N PHE A 90 10.49 8.11 26.82
CA PHE A 90 10.05 7.09 25.86
C PHE A 90 8.79 7.51 25.09
N ARG A 91 7.83 8.16 25.77
CA ARG A 91 6.64 8.70 25.10
C ARG A 91 6.99 9.77 24.07
N SER A 92 7.97 10.62 24.39
CA SER A 92 8.46 11.65 23.45
C SER A 92 9.07 11.01 22.21
N GLN A 93 9.94 10.02 22.40
CA GLN A 93 10.59 9.30 21.31
C GLN A 93 9.58 8.56 20.42
N PHE A 94 8.58 7.91 21.01
CA PHE A 94 7.51 7.26 20.25
C PHE A 94 6.66 8.23 19.44
N ARG A 95 6.28 9.38 20.02
CA ARG A 95 5.56 10.42 19.27
C ARG A 95 6.37 10.95 18.09
N HIS A 96 7.68 11.14 18.29
CA HIS A 96 8.57 11.57 17.22
C HIS A 96 8.65 10.52 16.10
N ALA A 97 8.90 9.25 16.45
CA ALA A 97 8.93 8.16 15.47
C ALA A 97 7.60 8.02 14.70
N LEU A 98 6.45 8.15 15.39
CA LEU A 98 5.14 8.12 14.76
C LEU A 98 4.95 9.29 13.77
N ALA A 99 5.43 10.49 14.14
CA ALA A 99 5.38 11.65 13.26
C ALA A 99 6.22 11.45 11.99
N GLU A 100 7.43 10.90 12.09
CA GLU A 100 8.28 10.60 10.94
C GLU A 100 7.67 9.53 10.01
N LEU A 101 7.04 8.49 10.58
CA LEU A 101 6.33 7.49 9.80
C LEU A 101 5.11 8.08 9.06
N ASN A 102 4.34 8.96 9.72
CA ASN A 102 3.23 9.67 9.06
C ASN A 102 3.74 10.61 7.96
N ARG A 103 4.88 11.29 8.18
CA ARG A 103 5.52 12.14 7.17
C ARG A 103 5.89 11.33 5.93
N ALA A 104 6.48 10.15 6.12
CA ALA A 104 6.86 9.26 5.03
C ALA A 104 5.66 8.77 4.20
N ASP A 105 4.61 8.31 4.88
CA ASP A 105 3.37 7.84 4.25
C ASP A 105 2.67 8.94 3.42
N ASN A 106 2.54 10.13 4.02
CA ASN A 106 1.97 11.29 3.33
C ASN A 106 2.82 11.72 2.14
N MET A 107 4.14 11.76 2.28
CA MET A 107 5.03 12.16 1.19
C MET A 107 4.91 11.26 -0.04
N MET A 108 4.80 9.94 0.14
CA MET A 108 4.57 9.02 -0.98
C MET A 108 3.21 9.27 -1.64
N SER A 109 2.15 9.36 -0.83
CA SER A 109 0.79 9.59 -1.32
C SER A 109 0.65 10.92 -2.06
N ASP A 110 1.16 12.00 -1.47
CA ASP A 110 1.15 13.34 -2.05
C ASP A 110 2.00 13.39 -3.32
N TRP A 111 3.16 12.74 -3.33
CA TRP A 111 3.99 12.68 -4.52
C TRP A 111 3.26 12.02 -5.69
N MET A 112 2.68 10.83 -5.49
CA MET A 112 2.01 10.11 -6.58
C MET A 112 0.78 10.86 -7.10
N ASN A 113 0.00 11.47 -6.22
CA ASN A 113 -1.16 12.27 -6.60
C ASN A 113 -0.75 13.47 -7.46
N ASN A 114 0.24 14.23 -6.99
CA ASN A 114 0.75 15.39 -7.73
C ASN A 114 1.42 14.97 -9.04
N PHE A 115 2.20 13.89 -9.04
CA PHE A 115 2.86 13.37 -10.23
C PHE A 115 1.84 13.10 -11.34
N LYS A 116 0.79 12.33 -11.03
CA LYS A 116 -0.23 11.95 -12.00
C LYS A 116 -1.01 13.15 -12.53
N GLU A 117 -1.47 14.04 -11.64
CA GLU A 117 -2.24 15.22 -12.02
C GLU A 117 -1.45 16.13 -12.99
N ASN A 118 -0.16 16.34 -12.71
CA ASN A 118 0.67 17.19 -13.56
C ASN A 118 1.11 16.48 -14.85
N TYR A 119 1.51 15.21 -14.78
CA TYR A 119 2.03 14.49 -15.94
C TYR A 119 1.00 14.39 -17.08
N ASP A 120 -0.27 14.08 -16.76
CA ASP A 120 -1.33 13.89 -17.76
C ASP A 120 -1.74 15.20 -18.47
N THR A 121 -1.52 16.34 -17.80
CA THR A 121 -1.89 17.66 -18.32
C THR A 121 -0.83 18.27 -19.24
N ILE A 122 0.44 17.85 -19.12
CA ILE A 122 1.54 18.36 -19.95
C ILE A 122 1.51 17.74 -21.34
N LYS A 123 1.21 18.56 -22.36
CA LYS A 123 1.15 18.12 -23.78
C LYS A 123 2.44 18.33 -24.55
N LEU A 124 3.27 19.29 -24.16
CA LEU A 124 4.51 19.59 -24.85
C LEU A 124 5.65 18.72 -24.31
N GLU A 125 6.27 17.95 -25.19
CA GLU A 125 7.32 16.97 -24.82
C GLU A 125 8.53 17.60 -24.13
N SER A 126 8.95 18.81 -24.54
CA SER A 126 10.07 19.49 -23.87
C SER A 126 9.77 19.85 -22.41
N ILE A 127 8.54 20.26 -22.11
CA ILE A 127 8.08 20.54 -20.74
C ILE A 127 7.96 19.24 -19.96
N LYS A 128 7.46 18.18 -20.59
CA LYS A 128 7.30 16.85 -19.97
C LYS A 128 8.65 16.29 -19.51
N ASN A 129 9.69 16.39 -20.33
CA ASN A 129 11.03 15.95 -19.95
C ASN A 129 11.59 16.75 -18.77
N SER A 130 11.45 18.07 -18.77
CA SER A 130 11.90 18.91 -17.65
C SER A 130 11.13 18.61 -16.36
N PHE A 131 9.85 18.29 -16.46
CA PHE A 131 9.03 17.86 -15.33
C PHE A 131 9.53 16.52 -14.77
N LEU A 132 9.75 15.52 -15.62
CA LEU A 132 10.26 14.22 -15.20
C LEU A 132 11.63 14.31 -14.50
N GLU A 133 12.55 15.16 -14.97
CA GLU A 133 13.83 15.37 -14.29
C GLU A 133 13.66 15.91 -12.86
N ALA A 134 12.70 16.83 -12.66
CA ALA A 134 12.38 17.33 -11.33
C ALA A 134 11.72 16.24 -10.45
N GLU A 135 10.83 15.43 -11.03
CA GLU A 135 10.16 14.34 -10.31
C GLU A 135 11.12 13.22 -9.91
N ARG A 136 12.17 12.96 -10.69
CA ARG A 136 13.23 12.03 -10.33
C ARG A 136 13.90 12.40 -9.01
N ALA A 137 14.23 13.67 -8.81
CA ALA A 137 14.81 14.12 -7.54
C ALA A 137 13.82 13.99 -6.37
N LYS A 138 12.52 14.21 -6.62
CA LYS A 138 11.48 14.12 -5.59
C LYS A 138 11.26 12.68 -5.12
N ILE A 139 11.17 11.71 -6.03
CA ILE A 139 10.96 10.30 -5.64
C ILE A 139 12.14 9.75 -4.84
N GLU A 140 13.37 10.17 -5.13
CA GLU A 140 14.54 9.85 -4.31
C GLU A 140 14.46 10.46 -2.89
N GLY A 141 13.91 11.67 -2.78
CA GLY A 141 13.62 12.30 -1.49
C GLY A 141 12.55 11.56 -0.67
N VAL A 142 11.52 11.02 -1.34
CA VAL A 142 10.50 10.14 -0.74
C VAL A 142 11.17 8.86 -0.23
N LYS A 143 11.95 8.17 -1.08
CA LYS A 143 12.71 6.96 -0.73
C LYS A 143 13.58 7.16 0.51
N MET A 144 14.37 8.23 0.53
CA MET A 144 15.23 8.56 1.67
C MET A 144 14.42 8.81 2.94
N THR A 145 13.33 9.57 2.85
CA THR A 145 12.45 9.83 3.99
C THR A 145 11.85 8.54 4.53
N MET A 146 11.32 7.66 3.67
CA MET A 146 10.74 6.38 4.09
C MET A 146 11.77 5.51 4.82
N ASN A 147 12.97 5.37 4.26
CA ASN A 147 14.05 4.58 4.84
C ASN A 147 14.47 5.10 6.23
N GLU A 148 14.67 6.41 6.38
CA GLU A 148 15.07 6.99 7.66
C GLU A 148 13.93 6.94 8.70
N SER A 149 12.68 7.18 8.30
CA SER A 149 11.52 7.06 9.20
C SER A 149 11.36 5.63 9.75
N ILE A 150 11.52 4.61 8.90
CA ILE A 150 11.49 3.20 9.30
C ILE A 150 12.63 2.90 10.29
N LYS A 151 13.84 3.37 10.00
CA LYS A 151 15.01 3.17 10.86
C LYS A 151 14.83 3.83 12.23
N VAL A 152 14.34 5.07 12.28
CA VAL A 152 14.02 5.77 13.54
C VAL A 152 13.01 4.96 14.34
N ALA A 153 11.90 4.53 13.72
CA ALA A 153 10.87 3.74 14.38
C ALA A 153 11.40 2.42 14.96
N ARG A 154 12.16 1.65 14.16
CA ARG A 154 12.78 0.39 14.61
C ARG A 154 13.73 0.62 15.79
N LEU A 155 14.55 1.67 15.75
CA LEU A 155 15.46 2.01 16.86
C LEU A 155 14.70 2.40 18.13
N THR A 156 13.65 3.23 18.01
CA THR A 156 12.81 3.61 19.15
C THR A 156 12.13 2.40 19.79
N ILE A 157 11.60 1.49 18.97
CA ILE A 157 10.97 0.23 19.42
C ILE A 157 12.00 -0.65 20.15
N SER A 158 13.20 -0.81 19.59
CA SER A 158 14.26 -1.66 20.16
C SER A 158 14.81 -1.13 21.47
N ASN A 159 14.96 0.20 21.60
CA ASN A 159 15.58 0.83 22.77
C ASN A 159 14.61 1.02 23.94
N THR A 160 13.32 0.74 23.75
CA THR A 160 12.32 0.94 24.79
C THR A 160 11.96 -0.37 25.50
N PRO A 161 12.15 -0.47 26.83
CA PRO A 161 11.77 -1.65 27.59
C PRO A 161 10.26 -1.85 27.59
N VAL A 162 9.80 -2.96 27.00
CA VAL A 162 8.44 -3.48 27.18
C VAL A 162 8.46 -4.38 28.41
N LYS A 163 7.52 -4.19 29.33
CA LYS A 163 7.27 -5.11 30.45
C LYS A 163 6.06 -5.96 30.10
#